data_AF-A0A7R7TFD1-F1
#
_entry.id   AF-A0A7R7TFD1-F1
#
_cell.length_a   1.000
_cell.length_b   1.000
_cell.length_c   1.000
_cell.angle_alpha   90.00
_cell.angle_beta   90.00
_cell.angle_gamma   90.00
#
_symmetry.space_group_name_H-M   'P 1'
#
loop_
_entity.id
_entity.type
_entity.pdbx_description
1 polymer ?
#
loop_
_entity_poly.entity_id
_entity_poly.type
_entity_poly.pdbx_seq_one_letter_code
_entity_poly.pdbx_strand_id
1 'polypeptide(L)' 'MKALKGAYPLRLLSRVLRVPRSTLYYRPQDPPPEEAALRERLRALAAAWPRYGYRRLTALLRGKVSRWGRSGCAP' A
#
# COMPACT_ATOMS: atom_id res chain seq x y z
N MET A 1 -10.23 8.02 18.81
CA MET A 1 -9.00 8.85 18.84
C MET A 1 -9.07 10.14 17.99
N LYS A 2 -9.98 10.26 17.00
CA LYS A 2 -10.07 11.41 16.09
C LYS A 2 -10.49 12.72 16.80
N ALA A 3 -11.44 12.65 17.73
CA ALA A 3 -11.94 13.81 18.48
C ALA A 3 -10.86 14.50 19.37
N LEU A 4 -9.97 13.71 19.99
CA LEU A 4 -8.95 14.24 20.90
C LEU A 4 -7.83 15.02 20.17
N LYS A 5 -7.51 14.64 18.91
CA LYS A 5 -6.43 15.26 18.12
C LYS A 5 -6.68 16.74 17.79
N GLY A 6 -7.94 17.19 17.77
CA GLY A 6 -8.31 18.59 17.49
C GLY A 6 -8.46 19.45 18.75
N ALA A 7 -8.71 18.83 19.91
CA ALA A 7 -8.93 19.53 21.17
C ALA A 7 -7.64 19.74 21.99
N TYR A 8 -6.62 18.88 21.78
CA TYR A 8 -5.40 18.90 22.59
C TYR A 8 -4.14 18.83 21.74
N PRO A 9 -3.02 19.46 22.19
CA PRO A 9 -1.77 19.40 21.47
C PRO A 9 -1.22 17.96 21.40
N LEU A 10 -0.73 17.55 20.23
CA LEU A 10 -0.23 16.19 19.98
C LEU A 10 0.88 15.75 20.94
N ARG A 11 1.66 16.70 21.48
CA ARG A 11 2.70 16.42 22.49
C ARG A 11 2.09 15.88 23.79
N LEU A 12 0.99 16.47 24.25
CA LEU A 12 0.29 16.04 25.45
C LEU A 12 -0.35 14.67 25.22
N LEU A 13 -1.03 14.49 24.08
CA LEU A 13 -1.62 13.21 23.71
C LEU A 13 -0.59 12.08 23.62
N SER A 14 0.58 12.33 23.01
CA SER A 14 1.66 11.33 22.92
C SER A 14 2.17 10.93 24.30
N ARG A 15 2.33 11.89 25.22
CA ARG A 15 2.80 11.63 26.58
C ARG A 15 1.77 10.87 27.42
N VAL A 16 0.50 11.29 27.38
CA VAL A 16 -0.59 10.69 28.17
C VAL A 16 -0.94 9.30 27.67
N LEU A 17 -1.05 9.12 26.35
CA LEU A 17 -1.42 7.84 25.74
C LEU A 17 -0.24 6.88 25.59
N ARG A 18 0.99 7.33 25.88
CA ARG A 18 2.24 6.58 25.72
C ARG A 18 2.42 5.99 24.31
N VAL A 19 1.90 6.68 23.29
CA VAL A 19 2.05 6.30 21.87
C VAL A 19 3.05 7.22 21.16
N PRO A 20 3.80 6.70 20.18
CA PRO A 20 4.68 7.55 19.38
C PRO A 20 3.88 8.54 18.55
N ARG A 21 4.51 9.68 18.24
CA ARG A 21 3.87 10.76 17.45
C ARG A 21 3.45 10.28 16.06
N SER A 22 4.17 9.32 15.47
CA SER A 22 3.84 8.71 14.17
C SER A 22 2.42 8.13 14.16
N THR A 23 1.99 7.46 15.22
CA THR A 23 0.62 6.95 15.37
C THR A 23 -0.41 8.07 15.44
N LEU A 24 -0.05 9.22 16.01
CA LEU A 24 -0.92 10.39 16.08
C LEU A 24 -1.01 11.14 14.73
N TYR A 25 0.05 11.14 13.93
CA TYR A 25 0.02 11.66 12.56
C TYR A 25 -0.68 10.72 11.58
N TYR A 26 -0.64 9.41 11.84
CA TYR A 26 -1.34 8.45 11.03
C TYR A 26 -2.84 8.74 11.01
N ARG A 27 -3.35 8.97 9.80
CA ARG A 27 -4.77 9.06 9.50
C ARG A 27 -5.11 7.76 8.78
N PRO A 28 -5.83 6.82 9.43
CA PRO A 28 -6.37 5.69 8.70
C PRO A 28 -7.27 6.25 7.60
N GLN A 29 -6.91 5.93 6.36
CA GLN A 29 -7.77 6.17 5.20
C GLN A 29 -8.50 4.87 4.95
N ASP A 30 -9.81 4.94 4.83
CA ASP A 30 -10.57 3.79 4.35
C ASP A 30 -10.06 3.45 2.93
N PRO A 31 -9.67 2.19 2.68
CA PRO A 31 -9.12 1.83 1.39
C PRO A 31 -10.18 2.11 0.31
N PRO A 32 -9.82 2.84 -0.77
CA PRO A 32 -10.73 3.03 -1.89
C PRO A 32 -11.20 1.67 -2.43
N PRO A 33 -12.43 1.55 -2.95
CA PRO A 33 -12.89 0.30 -3.57
C PRO A 33 -11.97 -0.16 -4.71
N GLU A 34 -11.34 0.79 -5.41
CA GLU A 34 -10.33 0.54 -6.43
C GLU A 34 -9.08 -0.18 -5.89
N GLU A 35 -8.71 0.03 -4.63
CA GLU A 35 -7.55 -0.60 -4.00
C GLU A 35 -7.75 -2.11 -3.84
N ALA A 36 -8.97 -2.57 -3.58
CA ALA A 36 -9.28 -3.99 -3.51
C ALA A 36 -9.07 -4.67 -4.88
N ALA A 37 -9.63 -4.08 -5.94
CA ALA A 37 -9.45 -4.56 -7.32
C ALA A 37 -7.97 -4.51 -7.75
N LEU A 38 -7.24 -3.46 -7.34
CA LEU A 38 -5.81 -3.30 -7.61
C LEU A 38 -5.00 -4.41 -6.92
N ARG A 39 -5.29 -4.69 -5.65
CA ARG A 39 -4.63 -5.76 -4.88
C ARG A 39 -4.90 -7.13 -5.49
N GLU A 40 -6.11 -7.39 -5.96
CA GLU A 40 -6.48 -8.63 -6.63
C GLU A 40 -5.69 -8.81 -7.95
N ARG A 41 -5.66 -7.77 -8.80
CA ARG A 41 -4.84 -7.78 -10.03
C ARG A 41 -3.35 -7.99 -9.75
N LEU A 42 -2.82 -7.38 -8.70
CA LEU A 42 -1.44 -7.58 -8.25
C LEU A 42 -1.18 -9.02 -7.81
N ARG A 43 -2.11 -9.65 -7.07
CA ARG A 43 -2.01 -11.06 -6.67
C ARG A 43 -2.04 -12.00 -7.88
N ALA A 44 -2.94 -11.75 -8.83
CA ALA A 44 -3.00 -12.54 -10.07
C ALA A 44 -1.70 -12.43 -10.88
N LEU A 45 -1.14 -11.23 -11.01
CA LEU A 45 0.15 -11.02 -11.67
C LEU A 45 1.31 -11.67 -10.92
N ALA A 46 1.33 -11.60 -9.59
CA ALA A 46 2.35 -12.25 -8.78
C ALA A 46 2.27 -13.79 -8.88
N ALA A 47 1.06 -14.35 -8.98
CA ALA A 47 0.84 -15.78 -9.21
C ALA A 47 1.32 -16.22 -10.60
N ALA A 48 1.05 -15.42 -11.63
CA ALA A 48 1.52 -15.70 -13.00
C ALA A 48 3.05 -15.57 -13.16
N TRP A 49 3.67 -14.66 -12.40
CA TRP A 49 5.10 -14.35 -12.50
C TRP A 49 5.77 -14.35 -11.11
N PRO A 50 5.92 -15.50 -10.44
CA PRO A 50 6.46 -15.57 -9.08
C PRO A 50 7.92 -15.11 -8.99
N ARG A 51 8.66 -15.16 -10.11
CA ARG A 51 10.04 -14.66 -10.20
C ARG A 51 10.14 -13.14 -10.37
N TYR A 52 9.02 -12.46 -10.63
CA TYR A 52 9.03 -11.02 -10.90
C TYR A 52 8.83 -10.25 -9.60
N GLY A 53 9.83 -9.45 -9.24
CA GLY A 53 9.74 -8.55 -8.09
C GLY A 53 8.74 -7.40 -8.30
N TYR A 54 8.38 -6.74 -7.19
CA TYR A 54 7.40 -5.65 -7.12
C TYR A 54 7.58 -4.55 -8.18
N ARG A 55 8.84 -4.17 -8.49
CA ARG A 55 9.14 -3.14 -9.50
C ARG A 55 8.64 -3.53 -10.90
N ARG A 56 8.78 -4.80 -11.29
CA ARG A 56 8.33 -5.30 -12.61
C ARG A 56 6.81 -5.49 -12.64
N LEU A 57 6.23 -6.02 -11.57
CA LEU A 57 4.78 -6.16 -11.43
C LEU A 57 4.06 -4.80 -11.52
N THR A 58 4.63 -3.77 -10.89
CA THR A 58 4.09 -2.40 -10.96
C THR A 58 4.19 -1.81 -12.37
N ALA A 59 5.27 -2.11 -13.10
CA ALA A 59 5.44 -1.66 -14.48
C ALA A 59 4.42 -2.34 -15.43
N LEU A 60 4.14 -3.64 -15.20
CA LEU A 60 3.06 -4.39 -15.87
C LEU A 60 1.69 -3.78 -15.57
N LEU A 61 1.39 -3.51 -14.29
CA LEU A 61 0.13 -2.92 -13.84
C LEU A 61 -0.12 -1.53 -14.43
N ARG A 62 0.95 -0.75 -14.66
CA ARG A 62 0.90 0.59 -15.25
C ARG A 62 0.85 0.59 -16.78
N GLY A 63 0.81 -0.57 -17.43
CA GLY A 63 0.80 -0.68 -18.90
C GLY A 63 2.08 -0.20 -19.58
N LYS A 64 3.18 0.00 -18.84
CA LYS A 64 4.46 0.52 -19.36
C LYS A 64 5.36 -0.56 -19.98
N VAL A 65 4.91 -1.81 -19.97
CA VAL A 65 5.71 -3.00 -20.29
C VAL A 65 5.14 -3.62 -21.56
N SER A 66 5.29 -2.95 -22.70
CA SER A 66 4.78 -3.41 -24.00
C SER A 66 5.68 -4.42 -24.72
N ARG A 67 6.76 -4.93 -24.08
CA ARG A 67 7.76 -5.79 -24.75
C ARG A 67 8.37 -6.93 -23.92
N TRP A 68 8.08 -7.04 -22.63
CA TRP A 68 8.82 -7.96 -21.75
C TRP A 68 8.33 -9.42 -21.80
N GLY A 69 7.35 -9.71 -22.66
CA GLY A 69 6.72 -11.02 -22.82
C GLY A 69 7.46 -11.99 -23.75
N ARG A 70 8.79 -12.10 -23.67
CA ARG A 70 9.51 -13.17 -24.41
C ARG A 70 10.65 -13.88 -23.68
N SER A 71 11.01 -13.45 -22.48
CA SER A 71 12.12 -14.07 -21.74
C SER A 71 11.69 -14.40 -20.31
N GLY A 72 11.31 -15.66 -20.08
CA GLY A 72 11.37 -16.27 -18.75
C GLY A 72 10.04 -16.81 -18.23
N CYS A 73 9.72 -18.02 -18.70
CA CYS A 73 8.78 -19.03 -18.17
C CYS A 73 7.77 -18.54 -17.11
N ALA A 74 6.51 -18.44 -17.52
CA ALA A 74 5.39 -18.87 -16.70
C ALA A 74 5.23 -20.41 -16.90
N PRO A 75 4.86 -21.18 -15.86
CA PRO A 75 4.53 -22.59 -15.99
C PRO A 75 3.26 -22.81 -16.81
#